data_AF-A0A659Q8X8-F1
#
_entry.id   AF-A0A659Q8X8-F1
#
_cell.length_a   1.000
_cell.length_b   1.000
_cell.length_c   1.000
_cell.angle_alpha   90.00
_cell.angle_beta   90.00
_cell.angle_gamma   90.00
#
_symmetry.space_group_name_H-M   'P 1'
#
loop_
_entity.id
_entity.type
_entity.pdbx_description
1 polymer ?
#
loop_
_entity_poly.entity_id
_entity_poly.type
_entity_poly.pdbx_seq_one_letter_code
_entity_poly.pdbx_strand_id
1 'polypeptide(L)'
;MTVLSSRNALKRRTWALFMFFFLPGLLMASWATRTPAIRDILSVSTAEMGAVLFGLSIGSMSGILCSAWLVKRFGTRKVIRTTMTCAVTGMVILSVALWCASPLIFALGLAVFGASFGAAEVAINVEGAAVERELNNTVLPMMHGICSFGALAGAGGGVAVPAGGVRADSASG
;
A
#
# COMPACT_ATOMS: atom_id res chain seq x y z
N MET A 1 -32.32 -16.18 13.30
CA MET A 1 -30.86 -16.25 12.99
C MET A 1 -30.35 -15.10 12.09
N THR A 2 -31.13 -14.08 11.76
CA THR A 2 -30.79 -13.06 10.75
C THR A 2 -30.12 -11.79 11.31
N VAL A 3 -30.50 -11.32 12.49
CA VAL A 3 -29.98 -10.06 13.08
C VAL A 3 -28.55 -10.19 13.62
N LEU A 4 -28.23 -11.33 14.25
CA LEU A 4 -26.88 -11.60 14.76
C LEU A 4 -25.86 -11.80 13.63
N SER A 5 -26.29 -12.42 12.51
CA SER A 5 -25.50 -12.53 11.28
C SER A 5 -25.13 -11.15 10.72
N SER A 6 -26.12 -10.24 10.65
CA SER A 6 -25.92 -8.87 10.19
C SER A 6 -24.93 -8.07 11.08
N ARG A 7 -25.11 -8.11 12.41
CA ARG A 7 -24.18 -7.44 13.35
C ARG A 7 -22.75 -7.99 13.26
N ASN A 8 -22.59 -9.30 13.10
CA ASN A 8 -21.28 -9.91 12.94
C ASN A 8 -20.64 -9.55 11.60
N ALA A 9 -21.43 -9.46 10.52
CA ALA A 9 -20.95 -9.02 9.22
C ALA A 9 -20.48 -7.55 9.25
N LEU A 10 -21.24 -6.66 9.89
CA LEU A 10 -20.88 -5.26 10.06
C LEU A 10 -19.57 -5.11 10.86
N LYS A 11 -19.45 -5.80 12.01
CA LYS A 11 -18.20 -5.83 12.79
C LYS A 11 -17.00 -6.28 11.95
N ARG A 12 -17.14 -7.35 11.16
CA ARG A 12 -16.06 -7.83 10.27
C ARG A 12 -15.67 -6.79 9.22
N ARG A 13 -16.65 -6.08 8.63
CA ARG A 13 -16.38 -4.99 7.68
C ARG A 13 -15.61 -3.85 8.35
N THR A 14 -16.01 -3.44 9.55
CA THR A 14 -15.30 -2.39 10.31
C THR A 14 -13.86 -2.79 10.63
N TRP A 15 -13.61 -4.01 11.11
CA TRP A 15 -12.26 -4.50 11.37
C TRP A 15 -11.41 -4.61 10.10
N ALA A 16 -12.01 -5.08 8.99
CA ALA A 16 -11.32 -5.12 7.71
C ALA A 16 -10.92 -3.72 7.24
N LEU A 17 -11.79 -2.71 7.42
CA LEU A 17 -11.47 -1.33 7.09
C LEU A 17 -10.31 -0.80 7.93
N PHE A 18 -10.29 -1.02 9.25
CA PHE A 18 -9.15 -0.63 10.08
C PHE A 18 -7.83 -1.23 9.57
N MET A 19 -7.84 -2.49 9.14
CA MET A 19 -6.67 -3.10 8.50
C MET A 19 -6.33 -2.42 7.16
N PHE A 20 -7.34 -2.14 6.34
CA PHE A 20 -7.15 -1.47 5.05
C PHE A 20 -6.70 0.00 5.16
N PHE A 21 -6.88 0.66 6.31
CA PHE A 21 -6.25 1.95 6.61
C PHE A 21 -4.84 1.78 7.20
N PHE A 22 -4.61 0.74 8.01
CA PHE A 22 -3.30 0.47 8.61
C PHE A 22 -2.23 0.03 7.60
N LEU A 23 -2.55 -0.98 6.78
CA LEU A 23 -1.59 -1.63 5.89
C LEU A 23 -0.97 -0.66 4.87
N PRO A 24 -1.72 0.22 4.20
CA PRO A 24 -1.15 1.19 3.29
C PRO A 24 -0.09 2.08 3.92
N GLY A 25 -0.37 2.63 5.11
CA GLY A 25 0.58 3.44 5.86
C GLY A 25 1.85 2.65 6.23
N LEU A 26 1.67 1.43 6.75
CA LEU A 26 2.75 0.50 7.08
C LEU A 26 3.66 0.24 5.88
N LEU A 27 3.06 -0.14 4.75
CA LEU A 27 3.79 -0.50 3.55
C LEU A 27 4.51 0.70 2.96
N MET A 28 3.82 1.84 2.80
CA MET A 28 4.37 3.07 2.24
C MET A 28 5.58 3.58 3.02
N ALA A 29 5.47 3.67 4.35
CA ALA A 29 6.58 4.10 5.18
C ALA A 29 7.74 3.08 5.19
N SER A 30 7.42 1.78 5.20
CA SER A 30 8.43 0.72 5.18
C SER A 30 9.30 0.76 3.93
N TRP A 31 8.73 0.95 2.74
CA TRP A 31 9.54 0.99 1.52
C TRP A 31 10.19 2.36 1.31
N ALA A 32 9.51 3.46 1.68
CA ALA A 32 10.06 4.81 1.52
C ALA A 32 11.39 5.00 2.26
N THR A 33 11.53 4.40 3.45
CA THR A 33 12.80 4.39 4.21
C THR A 33 13.92 3.61 3.50
N ARG A 34 13.59 2.70 2.57
CA ARG A 34 14.55 1.90 1.78
C ARG A 34 14.89 2.51 0.42
N THR A 35 14.32 3.66 0.08
CA THR A 35 14.56 4.35 -1.20
C THR A 35 16.05 4.54 -1.53
N PRO A 36 16.93 4.94 -0.58
CA PRO A 36 18.36 5.07 -0.89
C PRO A 36 19.01 3.73 -1.27
N ALA A 37 18.75 2.67 -0.51
CA ALA A 37 19.30 1.34 -0.79
C ALA A 37 18.80 0.79 -2.14
N ILE A 38 17.53 1.03 -2.47
CA ILE A 38 16.95 0.64 -3.77
C ILE A 38 17.63 1.39 -4.92
N ARG A 39 17.82 2.71 -4.77
CA ARG A 39 18.54 3.52 -5.76
C ARG A 39 19.93 2.95 -6.01
N ASP A 40 20.63 2.59 -4.94
CA ASP A 40 21.99 2.06 -5.02
C ASP A 40 22.01 0.67 -5.70
N ILE A 41 21.05 -0.22 -5.41
CA ILE A 41 20.88 -1.52 -6.10
C ILE A 41 20.62 -1.32 -7.60
N LEU A 42 19.75 -0.37 -7.95
CA LEU A 42 19.41 -0.04 -9.33
C LEU A 42 20.54 0.70 -10.07
N SER A 43 21.60 1.11 -9.35
CA SER A 43 22.74 1.86 -9.89
C SER A 43 22.33 3.14 -10.63
N VAL A 44 21.30 3.83 -10.13
CA VAL A 44 20.77 5.06 -10.72
C VAL A 44 21.15 6.29 -9.91
N SER A 45 21.30 7.42 -10.58
CA SER A 45 21.47 8.72 -9.93
C SER A 45 20.20 9.15 -9.19
N THR A 46 20.31 10.16 -8.32
CA THR A 46 19.15 10.74 -7.63
C THR A 46 18.12 11.31 -8.60
N ALA A 47 18.57 11.91 -9.71
CA ALA A 47 17.67 12.45 -10.74
C ALA A 47 16.89 11.34 -11.46
N GLU A 48 17.58 10.26 -11.85
CA GLU A 48 16.96 9.08 -12.47
C GLU A 48 16.01 8.36 -11.52
N MET A 49 16.36 8.28 -10.22
CA MET A 49 15.45 7.75 -9.20
C MET A 49 14.16 8.58 -9.12
N GLY A 50 14.26 9.91 -9.25
CA GLY A 50 13.09 10.78 -9.35
C GLY A 50 12.18 10.41 -10.54
N ALA A 51 12.78 10.10 -11.70
CA ALA A 51 12.03 9.64 -12.87
C ALA A 51 11.39 8.25 -12.65
N VAL A 52 12.09 7.33 -11.97
CA VAL A 52 11.54 6.01 -11.58
C VAL A 52 10.33 6.17 -10.65
N LEU A 53 10.44 7.04 -9.64
CA LEU A 53 9.37 7.36 -8.70
C LEU A 53 8.15 8.00 -9.37
N PHE A 54 8.34 8.65 -10.52
CA PHE A 54 7.23 9.20 -11.31
C PHE A 54 6.24 8.11 -11.74
N GLY A 55 6.69 6.85 -11.90
CA GLY A 55 5.83 5.69 -12.13
C GLY A 55 4.77 5.55 -11.04
N LEU A 56 5.15 5.70 -9.76
CA LEU A 56 4.21 5.64 -8.63
C LEU A 56 3.16 6.74 -8.73
N SER A 57 3.57 7.98 -9.07
CA SER A 57 2.68 9.13 -9.20
C SER A 57 1.67 8.95 -10.34
N ILE A 58 2.14 8.55 -11.53
CA ILE A 58 1.26 8.27 -12.68
C ILE A 58 0.28 7.16 -12.34
N GLY A 59 0.78 6.07 -11.75
CA GLY A 59 -0.03 4.94 -11.32
C GLY A 59 -1.12 5.40 -10.36
N SER A 60 -0.73 6.01 -9.25
CA SER A 60 -1.67 6.48 -8.21
C SER A 60 -2.74 7.40 -8.77
N MET A 61 -2.35 8.40 -9.56
CA MET A 61 -3.31 9.32 -10.17
C MET A 61 -4.28 8.58 -11.10
N SER A 62 -3.79 7.66 -11.92
CA SER A 62 -4.63 6.83 -12.78
C SER A 62 -5.64 6.00 -11.97
N GLY A 63 -5.18 5.41 -10.86
CA GLY A 63 -6.01 4.66 -9.93
C GLY A 63 -7.11 5.49 -9.29
N ILE A 64 -6.76 6.67 -8.77
CA ILE A 64 -7.70 7.63 -8.17
C ILE A 64 -8.78 8.03 -9.19
N LEU A 65 -8.37 8.43 -10.39
CA LEU A 65 -9.27 8.92 -11.43
C LEU A 65 -10.26 7.85 -11.91
N CYS A 66 -9.84 6.58 -12.02
CA CYS A 66 -10.75 5.51 -12.46
C CYS A 66 -11.58 4.89 -11.32
N SER A 67 -11.22 5.11 -10.04
CA SER A 67 -11.83 4.40 -8.92
C SER A 67 -13.33 4.66 -8.76
N ALA A 68 -13.78 5.92 -8.86
CA ALA A 68 -15.20 6.24 -8.71
C ALA A 68 -16.08 5.49 -9.74
N TRP A 69 -15.61 5.40 -10.98
CA TRP A 69 -16.28 4.62 -12.03
C TRP A 69 -16.26 3.12 -11.72
N LEU A 70 -15.11 2.58 -11.30
CA LEU A 70 -14.96 1.17 -10.93
C LEU A 70 -15.89 0.80 -9.76
N VAL A 71 -15.94 1.62 -8.72
CA VAL A 71 -16.80 1.41 -7.55
C VAL A 71 -18.27 1.47 -7.95
N LYS A 72 -18.68 2.44 -8.78
CA LYS A 72 -20.05 2.53 -9.30
C LYS A 72 -20.44 1.28 -10.11
N ARG A 73 -19.51 0.76 -10.93
CA ARG A 73 -19.78 -0.36 -11.85
C ARG A 73 -19.73 -1.74 -11.19
N PHE A 74 -18.81 -1.95 -10.25
CA PHE A 74 -18.45 -3.26 -9.70
C PHE A 74 -18.70 -3.39 -8.19
N GLY A 75 -18.93 -2.27 -7.50
CA GLY A 75 -19.07 -2.20 -6.04
C GLY A 75 -17.72 -2.19 -5.31
N THR A 76 -17.70 -1.60 -4.12
CA THR A 76 -16.52 -1.42 -3.26
C THR A 76 -15.76 -2.72 -3.01
N ARG A 77 -16.45 -3.78 -2.59
CA ARG A 77 -15.83 -5.06 -2.21
C ARG A 77 -15.02 -5.70 -3.34
N LYS A 78 -15.55 -5.71 -4.57
CA LYS A 78 -14.84 -6.28 -5.72
C LYS A 78 -13.64 -5.42 -6.09
N VAL A 79 -13.82 -4.10 -6.10
CA VAL A 79 -12.72 -3.16 -6.40
C VAL A 79 -11.59 -3.31 -5.39
N ILE A 80 -11.88 -3.27 -4.09
CA ILE A 80 -10.88 -3.46 -3.01
C ILE A 80 -10.13 -4.78 -3.19
N ARG A 81 -10.84 -5.90 -3.45
CA ARG A 81 -10.17 -7.19 -3.63
C ARG A 81 -9.22 -7.17 -4.83
N THR A 82 -9.70 -6.68 -5.98
CA THR A 82 -8.90 -6.61 -7.21
C THR A 82 -7.69 -5.72 -7.04
N THR A 83 -7.87 -4.53 -6.46
CA THR A 83 -6.76 -3.60 -6.23
C THR A 83 -5.74 -4.16 -5.24
N MET A 84 -6.18 -4.84 -4.17
CA MET A 84 -5.25 -5.53 -3.26
C MET A 84 -4.47 -6.65 -3.96
N THR A 85 -5.11 -7.44 -4.83
CA THR A 85 -4.40 -8.43 -5.65
C THR A 85 -3.39 -7.77 -6.59
N CYS A 86 -3.77 -6.69 -7.28
CA CYS A 86 -2.87 -5.93 -8.13
C CYS A 86 -1.71 -5.29 -7.35
N ALA A 87 -1.93 -4.87 -6.10
CA ALA A 87 -0.87 -4.35 -5.24
C ALA A 87 0.17 -5.42 -4.92
N VAL A 88 -0.26 -6.66 -4.62
CA VAL A 88 0.65 -7.80 -4.42
C VAL A 88 1.42 -8.09 -5.70
N THR A 89 0.76 -8.09 -6.86
CA THR A 89 1.44 -8.24 -8.15
C THR A 89 2.48 -7.15 -8.38
N GLY A 90 2.13 -5.89 -8.07
CA GLY A 90 3.06 -4.76 -8.12
C GLY A 90 4.29 -4.98 -7.25
N MET A 91 4.11 -5.46 -6.01
CA MET A 91 5.25 -5.81 -5.14
C MET A 91 6.13 -6.92 -5.71
N VAL A 92 5.54 -7.96 -6.31
CA VAL A 92 6.32 -9.04 -6.95
C VAL A 92 7.15 -8.47 -8.11
N ILE A 93 6.57 -7.60 -8.94
CA ILE A 93 7.29 -6.92 -10.02
C ILE A 93 8.45 -6.08 -9.47
N LEU A 94 8.24 -5.34 -8.37
CA LEU A 94 9.30 -4.58 -7.72
C LEU A 94 10.44 -5.50 -7.22
N SER A 95 10.11 -6.63 -6.60
CA SER A 95 11.11 -7.59 -6.14
C SER A 95 11.92 -8.19 -7.30
N VAL A 96 11.27 -8.57 -8.39
CA VAL A 96 11.94 -9.07 -9.60
C VAL A 96 12.81 -7.98 -10.23
N ALA A 97 12.33 -6.73 -10.26
CA ALA A 97 13.09 -5.60 -10.79
C ALA A 97 14.40 -5.36 -10.01
N LEU A 98 14.37 -5.51 -8.68
CA LEU A 98 15.57 -5.44 -7.85
C LEU A 98 16.55 -6.58 -8.14
N TRP A 99 16.03 -7.81 -8.31
CA TRP A 99 16.85 -8.97 -8.66
C TRP A 99 17.56 -8.80 -10.01
N CYS A 100 16.87 -8.22 -11.00
CA CYS A 100 17.41 -7.94 -12.32
C CYS A 100 18.15 -6.59 -12.42
N ALA A 101 18.24 -5.82 -11.33
CA ALA A 101 18.76 -4.46 -11.31
C ALA A 101 18.21 -3.56 -12.43
N SER A 102 16.89 -3.62 -12.71
CA SER A 102 16.26 -2.93 -13.84
C SER A 102 15.39 -1.74 -13.38
N PRO A 103 15.82 -0.48 -13.61
CA PRO A 103 15.05 0.71 -13.23
C PRO A 103 13.70 0.82 -13.94
N LEU A 104 13.63 0.38 -15.20
CA LEU A 104 12.41 0.43 -16.01
C LEU A 104 11.33 -0.52 -15.47
N ILE A 105 11.71 -1.77 -15.16
CA ILE A 105 10.78 -2.74 -14.56
C ILE A 105 10.35 -2.25 -13.18
N PHE A 106 11.26 -1.62 -12.43
CA PHE A 106 10.94 -1.04 -11.14
C PHE A 106 9.91 0.09 -11.26
N ALA A 107 10.06 1.00 -12.23
CA ALA A 107 9.09 2.06 -12.50
C ALA A 107 7.71 1.50 -12.90
N LEU A 108 7.65 0.43 -13.71
CA LEU A 108 6.41 -0.26 -14.05
C LEU A 108 5.77 -0.93 -12.82
N GLY A 109 6.56 -1.56 -11.97
CA GLY A 109 6.10 -2.12 -10.69
C GLY A 109 5.50 -1.04 -9.79
N LEU A 110 6.15 0.12 -9.71
CA LEU A 110 5.64 1.29 -8.97
C LEU A 110 4.34 1.82 -9.57
N ALA A 111 4.20 1.84 -10.90
CA ALA A 111 2.97 2.28 -11.55
C ALA A 111 1.79 1.34 -11.26
N VAL A 112 2.01 0.02 -11.33
CA VAL A 112 0.97 -0.97 -10.98
C VAL A 112 0.62 -0.87 -9.50
N PHE A 113 1.63 -0.78 -8.64
CA PHE A 113 1.45 -0.63 -7.19
C PHE A 113 0.69 0.65 -6.84
N GLY A 114 1.09 1.78 -7.44
CA GLY A 114 0.46 3.08 -7.28
C GLY A 114 -1.00 3.07 -7.72
N ALA A 115 -1.29 2.57 -8.93
CA ALA A 115 -2.66 2.49 -9.44
C ALA A 115 -3.56 1.65 -8.55
N SER A 116 -3.02 0.55 -8.03
CA SER A 116 -3.71 -0.29 -7.07
C SER A 116 -4.03 0.45 -5.77
N PHE A 117 -3.05 1.15 -5.20
CA PHE A 117 -3.21 1.92 -3.98
C PHE A 117 -4.19 3.08 -4.14
N GLY A 118 -4.02 3.92 -5.17
CA GLY A 118 -4.90 5.06 -5.41
C GLY A 118 -6.34 4.64 -5.66
N ALA A 119 -6.56 3.54 -6.40
CA ALA A 119 -7.90 3.01 -6.60
C ALA A 119 -8.49 2.40 -5.32
N ALA A 120 -7.68 1.67 -4.55
CA ALA A 120 -8.11 1.07 -3.29
C ALA A 120 -8.51 2.14 -2.27
N GLU A 121 -7.74 3.21 -2.13
CA GLU A 121 -7.99 4.27 -1.15
C GLU A 121 -9.39 4.87 -1.31
N VAL A 122 -9.77 5.24 -2.53
CA VAL A 122 -11.11 5.75 -2.82
C VAL A 122 -12.19 4.70 -2.51
N ALA A 123 -11.98 3.44 -2.90
CA ALA A 123 -12.95 2.37 -2.65
C ALA A 123 -13.12 2.06 -1.15
N ILE A 124 -12.02 2.09 -0.39
CA ILE A 124 -11.99 1.91 1.07
C ILE A 124 -12.73 3.07 1.76
N ASN A 125 -12.50 4.32 1.32
CA ASN A 125 -13.18 5.48 1.88
C ASN A 125 -14.70 5.43 1.63
N VAL A 126 -15.13 5.01 0.43
CA VAL A 126 -16.55 4.81 0.11
C VAL A 126 -17.17 3.72 0.99
N GLU A 127 -16.48 2.58 1.15
CA GLU A 127 -16.93 1.50 2.04
C GLU A 127 -16.99 1.93 3.51
N GLY A 128 -16.00 2.72 3.96
CA GLY A 128 -15.95 3.30 5.29
C GLY A 128 -17.12 4.21 5.58
N ALA A 129 -17.45 5.11 4.66
CA ALA A 129 -18.63 5.97 4.77
C ALA A 129 -19.94 5.16 4.82
N ALA A 130 -20.04 4.05 4.07
CA ALA A 130 -21.19 3.16 4.13
C ALA A 130 -21.31 2.44 5.49
N VAL A 131 -20.19 1.93 6.02
CA VAL A 131 -20.14 1.27 7.33
C VAL A 131 -20.44 2.24 8.47
N GLU A 132 -19.92 3.47 8.42
CA GLU A 132 -20.21 4.53 9.39
C GLU A 132 -21.71 4.86 9.46
N ARG A 133 -22.37 5.00 8.30
CA ARG A 133 -23.82 5.21 8.22
C ARG A 133 -24.61 4.04 8.80
N GLU A 134 -24.17 2.81 8.55
CA GLU A 134 -24.83 1.60 9.07
C GLU A 134 -24.60 1.40 10.58
N LEU A 135 -23.45 1.81 11.10
CA LEU A 135 -23.15 1.84 12.53
C LEU A 135 -23.88 2.97 13.27
N ASN A 136 -24.31 4.01 12.55
CA ASN A 136 -24.81 5.27 13.11
C ASN A 136 -23.82 5.89 14.12
N ASN A 137 -22.52 5.80 13.82
CA ASN A 137 -21.44 6.25 14.69
C ASN A 137 -20.23 6.68 13.84
N THR A 138 -19.59 7.80 14.20
CA THR A 138 -18.45 8.37 13.48
C THR A 138 -17.18 7.57 13.77
N VAL A 139 -16.70 6.81 12.79
CA VAL A 139 -15.54 5.91 12.90
C VAL A 139 -14.46 6.21 11.87
N LEU A 140 -14.79 6.90 10.77
CA LEU A 140 -13.84 7.24 9.70
C LEU A 140 -12.62 8.05 10.22
N PRO A 141 -12.77 9.05 11.12
CA PRO A 141 -11.62 9.77 11.67
C PRO A 141 -10.66 8.86 12.44
N MET A 142 -11.18 7.88 13.19
CA MET A 142 -10.35 6.89 13.89
C MET A 142 -9.61 6.00 12.89
N MET A 143 -10.25 5.61 11.79
CA MET A 143 -9.60 4.84 10.72
C MET A 143 -8.42 5.61 10.10
N HIS A 144 -8.60 6.90 9.82
CA HIS A 144 -7.49 7.77 9.39
C HIS A 144 -6.39 7.89 10.46
N GLY A 145 -6.74 7.93 11.75
CA GLY A 145 -5.76 7.87 12.84
C GLY A 145 -4.92 6.59 12.83
N ILE A 146 -5.53 5.44 12.54
CA ILE A 146 -4.82 4.17 12.38
C ILE A 146 -3.86 4.17 11.18
N CYS A 147 -4.13 4.93 10.12
CA CYS A 147 -3.20 5.08 9.00
C CYS A 147 -1.86 5.67 9.45
N SER A 148 -1.88 6.71 10.28
CA SER A 148 -0.67 7.30 10.87
C SER A 148 0.07 6.31 11.77
N PHE A 149 -0.66 5.51 12.55
CA PHE A 149 -0.05 4.45 13.35
C PHE A 149 0.64 3.39 12.47
N GLY A 150 0.02 3.03 11.35
CA GLY A 150 0.62 2.19 10.31
C GLY A 150 1.92 2.79 9.79
N ALA A 151 1.91 4.06 9.38
CA ALA A 151 3.10 4.76 8.89
C ALA A 151 4.22 4.79 9.93
N LEU A 152 3.92 5.05 11.20
CA LEU A 152 4.89 4.99 12.30
C LEU A 152 5.50 3.60 12.46
N ALA A 153 4.66 2.56 12.51
CA ALA A 153 5.11 1.17 12.58
C ALA A 153 5.96 0.78 11.37
N GLY A 154 5.60 1.28 10.18
CA GLY A 154 6.30 1.00 8.93
C GLY A 154 7.67 1.68 8.88
N ALA A 155 7.74 2.94 9.30
CA ALA A 155 9.01 3.65 9.42
C ALA A 155 9.92 2.95 10.45
N GLY A 156 9.39 2.60 11.63
CA GLY A 156 10.14 1.88 12.67
C GLY A 156 10.63 0.50 12.23
N GLY A 157 9.77 -0.30 11.61
CA GLY A 157 10.13 -1.62 11.08
C GLY A 157 11.07 -1.54 9.87
N GLY A 158 10.94 -0.51 9.03
CA GLY A 158 11.87 -0.22 7.94
C GLY A 158 13.30 0.06 8.44
N VAL A 159 13.42 0.75 9.58
CA VAL A 159 14.69 1.09 10.24
C VAL A 159 15.27 -0.04 11.07
N ALA A 160 14.47 -1.01 11.54
CA ALA A 160 14.96 -2.13 12.35
C ALA A 160 15.62 -3.26 11.51
N VAL A 161 15.21 -3.44 10.26
CA VAL A 161 15.69 -4.55 9.40
C VAL A 161 17.15 -4.42 8.90
N PRO A 162 17.79 -3.23 8.80
CA PRO A 162 19.23 -3.13 8.52
C PRO A 162 20.13 -3.58 9.69
N ALA A 163 19.62 -3.72 10.92
CA ALA A 163 20.47 -4.05 12.07
C ALA A 163 20.83 -5.55 12.17
N GLY A 164 20.21 -6.41 11.35
CA GLY A 164 20.46 -7.87 11.33
C GLY A 164 21.32 -8.36 10.16
N GLY A 165 21.75 -7.48 9.25
CA GLY A 165 22.55 -7.85 8.08
C GLY A 165 24.04 -7.89 8.38
N VAL A 166 24.53 -9.06 8.83
CA VAL A 166 25.88 -9.60 8.65
C VAL A 166 27.03 -8.57 8.63
N ARG A 167 27.69 -8.40 9.78
CA ARG A 167 29.12 -8.12 9.80
C ARG A 167 29.80 -9.26 9.05
N ALA A 168 30.17 -9.05 7.80
CA ALA A 168 31.23 -9.85 7.20
C ALA A 168 32.50 -9.44 7.94
N ASP A 169 32.98 -10.33 8.80
CA ASP A 169 34.22 -10.14 9.53
C ASP A 169 35.33 -9.83 8.54
N SER A 170 35.89 -8.62 8.64
CA SER A 170 37.20 -8.33 8.09
C SER A 170 38.26 -8.86 9.06
N ALA A 171 39.23 -9.58 8.46
CA ALA A 171 40.57 -9.93 8.97
C ALA A 171 40.72 -11.27 9.73
N SER A 172 41.33 -12.27 9.06
CA SER A 172 42.72 -12.74 9.30
C SER A 172 42.91 -14.21 8.85
N GLY A 173 43.93 -14.43 8.01
CA GLY A 173 44.32 -15.74 7.46
C GLY A 173 45.03 -15.57 6.13
#